data_AF-A0A5D6V9Z8-F1
#
_entry.id   AF-A0A5D6V9Z8-F1
#
_cell.length_a   1.000
_cell.length_b   1.000
_cell.length_c   1.000
_cell.angle_alpha   90.00
_cell.angle_beta   90.00
_cell.angle_gamma   90.00
#
_symmetry.space_group_name_H-M   'P 1'
#
loop_
_entity.id
_entity.type
_entity.pdbx_description
1 polymer ?
#
loop_
_entity_poly.entity_id
_entity_poly.type
_entity_poly.pdbx_seq_one_letter_code
_entity_poly.pdbx_strand_id
1 'polypeptide(L)'
;MPYDLPFSRVVEVDNESSLKLNKIIAAKLIAAFPEVYDMNLAGSSRYFLNLEVADLDEDFPDMHFRLWAEIEDISFDFAFWKDTIWIELGSYGNTYLRFIYLQKYAAFLTQQGFIIDVDSDSKAVTLDERIAWHLKEYKEWAGYVDHVRETLNNDPSSTIG
;
A
#
# COMPACT_ATOMS: atom_id res chain seq x y z
N MET A 1 -9.27 7.44 -1.11
CA MET A 1 -7.89 7.52 -1.60
C MET A 1 -7.73 6.37 -2.59
N PRO A 2 -7.71 6.63 -3.91
CA PRO A 2 -7.83 5.59 -4.94
C PRO A 2 -6.53 4.81 -5.22
N TYR A 3 -5.54 4.88 -4.34
CA TYR A 3 -4.20 4.33 -4.58
C TYR A 3 -3.77 3.29 -3.54
N ASP A 4 -4.63 2.94 -2.61
CA ASP A 4 -4.33 1.93 -1.62
C ASP A 4 -4.79 0.57 -2.15
N LEU A 5 -3.95 -0.47 -2.07
CA LEU A 5 -4.38 -1.83 -2.35
C LEU A 5 -4.93 -2.46 -1.06
N PRO A 6 -6.24 -2.73 -0.96
CA PRO A 6 -6.81 -3.48 0.14
C PRO A 6 -6.57 -4.98 -0.01
N PHE A 7 -6.18 -5.61 1.08
CA PHE A 7 -6.07 -7.04 1.25
C PHE A 7 -7.01 -7.46 2.36
N SER A 8 -8.14 -8.07 2.05
CA SER A 8 -9.06 -8.60 3.05
C SER A 8 -8.70 -10.01 3.47
N ARG A 9 -8.85 -10.28 4.76
CA ARG A 9 -8.61 -11.59 5.35
C ARG A 9 -9.69 -12.55 4.88
N VAL A 10 -9.29 -13.74 4.44
CA VAL A 10 -10.24 -14.77 3.96
C VAL A 10 -11.08 -15.37 5.11
N VAL A 11 -10.52 -15.42 6.32
CA VAL A 11 -11.18 -15.98 7.50
C VAL A 11 -11.21 -14.93 8.60
N GLU A 12 -12.36 -14.29 8.79
CA GLU A 12 -12.56 -13.29 9.84
C GLU A 12 -12.54 -13.90 11.25
N VAL A 13 -12.01 -13.14 12.20
CA VAL A 13 -11.94 -13.51 13.62
C VAL A 13 -12.27 -12.29 14.48
N ASP A 14 -12.40 -12.48 15.80
CA ASP A 14 -12.54 -11.35 16.72
C ASP A 14 -11.29 -10.44 16.71
N ASN A 15 -11.45 -9.21 17.22
CA ASN A 15 -10.40 -8.19 17.15
C ASN A 15 -9.09 -8.61 17.86
N GLU A 16 -9.20 -9.27 19.03
CA GLU A 16 -8.04 -9.70 19.80
C GLU A 16 -7.27 -10.82 19.08
N SER A 17 -7.99 -11.79 18.53
CA SER A 17 -7.42 -12.85 17.70
C SER A 17 -6.78 -12.29 16.43
N SER A 18 -7.43 -11.31 15.80
CA SER A 18 -6.88 -10.66 14.61
C SER A 18 -5.59 -9.90 14.92
N LEU A 19 -5.54 -9.14 16.03
CA LEU A 19 -4.33 -8.43 16.46
C LEU A 19 -3.15 -9.39 16.61
N LYS A 20 -3.37 -10.56 17.23
CA LYS A 20 -2.35 -11.62 17.37
C LYS A 20 -1.87 -12.13 16.01
N LEU A 21 -2.80 -12.42 15.10
CA LEU A 21 -2.46 -12.86 13.74
C LEU A 21 -1.70 -11.79 12.95
N ASN A 22 -2.13 -10.53 13.02
CA ASN A 22 -1.46 -9.41 12.36
C ASN A 22 -0.03 -9.27 12.84
N LYS A 23 0.24 -9.37 14.14
CA LYS A 23 1.62 -9.33 14.67
C LYS A 23 2.49 -10.44 14.10
N ILE A 24 1.94 -11.65 13.94
CA ILE A 24 2.67 -12.78 13.31
C ILE A 24 2.96 -12.49 11.84
N ILE A 25 1.98 -11.97 11.10
CA ILE A 25 2.14 -11.61 9.68
C ILE A 25 3.16 -10.50 9.50
N ALA A 26 3.10 -9.46 10.34
CA ALA A 26 4.04 -8.35 10.37
C ALA A 26 5.49 -8.85 10.60
N ALA A 27 5.70 -9.72 11.58
CA ALA A 27 7.00 -10.31 11.84
C ALA A 27 7.52 -11.12 10.64
N LYS A 28 6.65 -11.89 9.98
CA LYS A 28 7.00 -12.63 8.75
C LYS A 28 7.31 -11.69 7.59
N LEU A 29 6.59 -10.58 7.45
CA LEU A 29 6.82 -9.59 6.39
C LEU A 29 8.20 -8.94 6.56
N ILE A 30 8.52 -8.46 7.77
CA ILE A 30 9.84 -7.90 8.12
C ILE A 30 10.96 -8.92 7.89
N ALA A 31 10.74 -10.19 8.24
CA ALA A 31 11.74 -11.23 8.02
C ALA A 31 11.94 -11.57 6.54
N ALA A 32 10.90 -11.44 5.71
CA ALA A 32 10.96 -11.74 4.27
C ALA A 32 11.53 -10.58 3.44
N PHE A 33 11.37 -9.34 3.91
CA PHE A 33 11.69 -8.12 3.17
C PHE A 33 12.52 -7.17 4.05
N PRO A 34 13.86 -7.11 3.87
CA PRO A 34 14.74 -6.30 4.73
C PRO A 34 14.48 -4.80 4.66
N GLU A 35 13.82 -4.33 3.60
CA GLU A 35 13.36 -2.95 3.43
C GLU A 35 12.14 -2.60 4.30
N VAL A 36 11.43 -3.60 4.83
CA VAL A 36 10.24 -3.41 5.69
C VAL A 36 10.68 -3.34 7.15
N TYR A 37 10.24 -2.30 7.87
CA TYR A 37 10.53 -2.12 9.28
C TYR A 37 9.34 -1.58 10.06
N ASP A 38 9.29 -1.93 11.34
CA ASP A 38 8.32 -1.39 12.28
C ASP A 38 8.76 0.00 12.73
N MET A 39 8.03 1.03 12.30
CA MET A 39 8.31 2.37 12.76
C MET A 39 7.96 2.52 14.24
N ASN A 40 7.10 1.68 14.81
CA ASN A 40 6.68 1.72 16.21
C ASN A 40 7.73 1.20 17.21
N LEU A 41 8.92 0.83 16.73
CA LEU A 41 10.03 0.43 17.60
C LEU A 41 10.70 1.65 18.23
N ALA A 42 10.94 1.56 19.54
CA ALA A 42 11.72 2.52 20.30
C ALA A 42 13.15 2.60 19.71
N GLY A 43 13.39 3.63 18.89
CA GLY A 43 14.66 3.84 18.17
C GLY A 43 14.50 4.17 16.68
N SER A 44 13.30 4.04 16.12
CA SER A 44 13.02 4.50 14.75
C SER A 44 13.00 6.04 14.68
N SER A 45 13.71 6.63 13.72
CA SER A 45 13.67 8.08 13.46
C SER A 45 12.32 8.57 12.94
N ARG A 46 11.43 7.65 12.57
CA ARG A 46 10.07 7.93 12.10
C ARG A 46 8.98 7.45 13.07
N TYR A 47 9.36 7.12 14.33
CA TYR A 47 8.48 6.51 15.33
C TYR A 47 7.13 7.20 15.53
N PHE A 48 7.02 8.51 15.24
CA PHE A 48 5.78 9.26 15.44
C PHE A 48 5.60 10.43 14.49
N LEU A 49 6.28 10.48 13.35
CA LEU A 49 6.34 11.72 12.59
C LEU A 49 5.11 12.05 11.72
N ASN A 50 4.04 11.24 11.68
CA ASN A 50 2.93 11.58 10.77
C ASN A 50 1.50 11.16 11.15
N LEU A 51 1.17 10.76 12.38
CA LEU A 51 -0.18 10.83 12.98
C LEU A 51 -0.17 10.20 14.38
N GLU A 52 -0.73 10.90 15.35
CA GLU A 52 -0.73 10.56 16.76
C GLU A 52 -1.49 9.26 17.02
N VAL A 53 -0.88 8.34 17.77
CA VAL A 53 -1.52 7.14 18.32
C VAL A 53 -2.75 7.48 19.18
N ALA A 54 -2.89 8.73 19.62
CA ALA A 54 -4.06 9.23 20.34
C ALA A 54 -5.30 9.48 19.46
N ASP A 55 -5.13 9.79 18.17
CA ASP A 55 -6.25 10.03 17.23
C ASP A 55 -6.78 8.73 16.61
N LEU A 56 -6.08 7.60 16.78
CA LEU A 56 -6.48 6.30 16.23
C LEU A 56 -7.60 5.62 17.03
N ASP A 57 -7.69 5.88 18.33
CA ASP A 57 -8.60 5.15 19.23
C ASP A 57 -10.08 5.54 19.07
N GLU A 58 -10.41 6.76 18.62
CA GLU A 58 -11.81 7.19 18.41
C GLU A 58 -12.27 7.08 16.94
N ASP A 59 -11.41 7.43 15.97
CA ASP A 59 -11.78 7.43 14.55
C ASP A 59 -11.51 6.09 13.83
N PHE A 60 -10.65 5.24 14.40
CA PHE A 60 -10.19 4.00 13.76
C PHE A 60 -10.11 2.81 14.74
N PRO A 61 -11.25 2.42 15.36
CA PRO A 61 -11.28 1.46 16.47
C PRO A 61 -10.77 0.05 16.12
N ASP A 62 -10.70 -0.27 14.83
CA ASP A 62 -10.25 -1.56 14.31
C ASP A 62 -8.85 -1.51 13.66
N MET A 63 -8.15 -0.37 13.70
CA MET A 63 -6.77 -0.30 13.23
C MET A 63 -5.81 -0.78 14.31
N HIS A 64 -4.93 -1.72 13.95
CA HIS A 64 -3.99 -2.32 14.90
C HIS A 64 -2.65 -1.60 14.95
N PHE A 65 -2.00 -1.39 13.80
CA PHE A 65 -0.69 -0.75 13.69
C PHE A 65 -0.30 -0.55 12.22
N ARG A 66 0.85 0.10 11.99
CA ARG A 66 1.44 0.28 10.65
C ARG A 66 2.86 -0.25 10.57
N LEU A 67 3.28 -0.69 9.39
CA LEU A 67 4.69 -0.88 9.02
C LEU A 67 5.04 0.03 7.86
N TRP A 68 6.34 0.26 7.67
CA TRP A 68 6.85 1.05 6.54
C TRP A 68 7.85 0.23 5.74
N ALA A 69 7.91 0.45 4.43
CA ALA A 69 9.04 0.04 3.60
C ALA A 69 9.63 1.24 2.85
N GLU A 70 10.96 1.31 2.79
CA GLU A 70 11.68 2.33 2.04
C GLU A 70 12.67 1.66 1.08
N ILE A 71 12.51 1.94 -0.21
CA ILE A 71 13.34 1.42 -1.30
C ILE A 71 13.72 2.60 -2.17
N GLU A 72 14.98 3.02 -2.12
CA GLU A 72 15.47 4.21 -2.83
C GLU A 72 14.61 5.45 -2.50
N ASP A 73 13.89 6.00 -3.47
CA ASP A 73 12.99 7.14 -3.34
C ASP A 73 11.51 6.74 -3.22
N ILE A 74 11.23 5.44 -3.07
CA ILE A 74 9.89 4.85 -2.96
C ILE A 74 9.63 4.48 -1.52
N SER A 75 8.41 4.79 -1.07
CA SER A 75 7.89 4.26 0.18
C SER A 75 6.55 3.54 0.03
N PHE A 76 6.30 2.65 0.97
CA PHE A 76 5.01 1.99 1.19
C PHE A 76 4.65 2.04 2.67
N ASP A 77 3.38 2.35 2.95
CA ASP A 77 2.76 2.12 4.25
C ASP A 77 1.93 0.85 4.20
N PHE A 78 2.10 0.00 5.21
CA PHE A 78 1.25 -1.16 5.45
C PHE A 78 0.39 -0.87 6.66
N ALA A 79 -0.89 -0.54 6.46
CA ALA A 79 -1.81 -0.35 7.57
C ALA A 79 -2.52 -1.66 7.89
N PHE A 80 -2.26 -2.20 9.08
CA PHE A 80 -2.87 -3.43 9.58
C PHE A 80 -4.13 -3.10 10.37
N TRP A 81 -5.28 -3.53 9.86
CA TRP A 81 -6.58 -3.45 10.52
C TRP A 81 -7.04 -4.85 10.90
N LYS A 82 -8.15 -4.92 11.63
CA LYS A 82 -8.77 -6.18 12.03
C LYS A 82 -8.91 -7.17 10.86
N ASP A 83 -9.59 -6.79 9.79
CA ASP A 83 -9.83 -7.74 8.68
C ASP A 83 -9.13 -7.35 7.39
N THR A 84 -8.43 -6.20 7.37
CA THR A 84 -7.83 -5.68 6.15
C THR A 84 -6.39 -5.23 6.39
N ILE A 85 -5.52 -5.49 5.43
CA ILE A 85 -4.22 -4.82 5.32
C ILE A 85 -4.30 -3.91 4.12
N TRP A 86 -3.99 -2.64 4.30
CA TRP A 86 -3.89 -1.69 3.19
C TRP A 86 -2.42 -1.45 2.88
N ILE A 87 -2.07 -1.50 1.59
CA ILE A 87 -0.78 -1.01 1.11
C ILE A 87 -1.02 0.32 0.43
N GLU A 88 -0.56 1.41 1.04
CA GLU A 88 -0.61 2.73 0.44
C GLU A 88 0.47 2.84 -0.63
N LEU A 89 0.04 3.11 -1.86
CA LEU A 89 0.95 3.43 -2.96
C LEU A 89 1.21 4.93 -2.92
N GLY A 90 2.31 5.33 -2.28
CA GLY A 90 2.75 6.72 -2.30
C GLY A 90 2.82 7.29 -3.74
N SER A 91 2.92 8.61 -3.88
CA SER A 91 2.84 9.28 -5.19
C SER A 91 4.20 9.56 -5.85
N TYR A 92 5.31 9.38 -5.12
CA TYR A 92 6.66 9.80 -5.54
C TYR A 92 7.59 8.62 -5.89
N GLY A 93 8.60 8.82 -6.73
CA GLY A 93 9.63 7.83 -7.03
C GLY A 93 9.35 6.91 -8.23
N ASN A 94 10.20 5.90 -8.44
CA ASN A 94 10.17 5.05 -9.63
C ASN A 94 8.95 4.11 -9.68
N THR A 95 7.97 4.44 -10.53
CA THR A 95 6.73 3.69 -10.73
C THR A 95 6.94 2.22 -11.14
N TYR A 96 7.97 1.91 -11.93
CA TYR A 96 8.26 0.54 -12.35
C TYR A 96 8.72 -0.33 -11.19
N LEU A 97 9.68 0.17 -10.40
CA LEU A 97 10.14 -0.50 -9.19
C LEU A 97 9.00 -0.66 -8.18
N ARG A 98 8.15 0.37 -8.02
CA ARG A 98 6.97 0.32 -7.16
C ARG A 98 6.09 -0.88 -7.49
N PHE A 99 5.79 -1.12 -8.77
CA PHE A 99 4.96 -2.26 -9.16
C PHE A 99 5.62 -3.62 -8.92
N ILE A 100 6.94 -3.73 -9.09
CA ILE A 100 7.66 -4.97 -8.77
C ILE A 100 7.53 -5.30 -7.28
N TYR A 101 7.74 -4.32 -6.40
CA TYR A 101 7.64 -4.54 -4.95
C TYR A 101 6.20 -4.79 -4.53
N LEU A 102 5.23 -4.06 -5.11
CA LEU A 102 3.82 -4.32 -4.88
C LEU A 102 3.42 -5.76 -5.21
N GLN A 103 3.90 -6.30 -6.34
CA GLN A 103 3.65 -7.71 -6.70
C GLN A 103 4.25 -8.69 -5.69
N LYS A 104 5.46 -8.41 -5.18
CA LYS A 104 6.10 -9.24 -4.15
C LYS A 104 5.30 -9.24 -2.85
N TYR A 105 4.90 -8.05 -2.38
CA TYR A 105 4.11 -7.90 -1.16
C TYR A 105 2.74 -8.53 -1.30
N ALA A 106 2.08 -8.33 -2.45
CA ALA A 106 0.78 -8.91 -2.74
C ALA A 106 0.83 -10.45 -2.74
N ALA A 107 1.83 -11.03 -3.41
CA ALA A 107 2.05 -12.48 -3.40
C ALA A 107 2.29 -13.02 -1.99
N PHE A 108 3.08 -12.32 -1.18
CA PHE A 108 3.31 -12.68 0.21
C PHE A 108 2.00 -12.66 1.03
N LEU A 109 1.23 -11.57 0.96
CA LEU A 109 -0.02 -11.43 1.71
C LEU A 109 -1.06 -12.48 1.31
N THR A 110 -1.14 -12.80 0.01
CA THR A 110 -2.01 -13.89 -0.45
C THR A 110 -1.63 -15.24 0.14
N GLN A 111 -0.34 -15.54 0.26
CA GLN A 111 0.12 -16.75 0.95
C GLN A 111 -0.18 -16.76 2.45
N GLN A 112 -0.41 -15.59 3.06
CA GLN A 112 -0.83 -15.47 4.46
C GLN A 112 -2.35 -15.52 4.66
N GLY A 113 -3.14 -15.83 3.61
CA GLY A 113 -4.59 -15.97 3.71
C GLY A 113 -5.35 -14.65 3.53
N PHE A 114 -4.80 -13.73 2.76
CA PHE A 114 -5.49 -12.52 2.32
C PHE A 114 -5.84 -12.59 0.83
N ILE A 115 -6.84 -11.82 0.44
CA ILE A 115 -7.22 -11.63 -0.96
C ILE A 115 -7.29 -10.14 -1.26
N ILE A 116 -6.85 -9.75 -2.45
CA ILE A 116 -7.04 -8.38 -2.92
C ILE A 116 -8.52 -8.22 -3.23
N ASP A 117 -9.18 -7.27 -2.58
CA ASP A 117 -10.60 -7.00 -2.86
C ASP A 117 -10.76 -6.48 -4.27
N VAL A 118 -11.83 -6.82 -4.96
CA VAL A 118 -12.23 -6.21 -6.23
C VAL A 118 -13.73 -6.10 -6.20
N ASP A 119 -14.29 -5.15 -6.96
CA ASP A 119 -15.75 -5.02 -7.06
C ASP A 119 -16.40 -6.34 -7.47
N SER A 120 -17.61 -6.60 -6.98
CA SER A 120 -18.36 -7.85 -7.22
C SER A 120 -18.57 -8.17 -8.70
N ASP A 121 -18.55 -7.15 -9.55
CA ASP A 121 -18.74 -7.26 -11.00
C ASP A 121 -17.42 -7.50 -11.75
N SER A 122 -16.29 -7.47 -11.05
CA SER A 122 -14.97 -7.72 -11.62
C SER A 122 -14.79 -9.21 -11.96
N LYS A 123 -14.21 -9.46 -13.14
CA LYS A 123 -13.80 -10.81 -13.57
C LYS A 123 -12.39 -11.18 -13.08
N ALA A 124 -11.74 -10.31 -12.30
CA ALA A 124 -10.40 -10.54 -11.81
C ALA A 124 -10.39 -11.67 -10.77
N VAL A 125 -9.87 -12.83 -11.17
CA VAL A 125 -9.84 -14.03 -10.32
C VAL A 125 -8.44 -14.34 -9.84
N THR A 126 -7.43 -14.07 -10.67
CA THR A 126 -6.02 -14.27 -10.32
C THR A 126 -5.44 -13.06 -9.58
N LEU A 127 -4.31 -13.28 -8.89
CA LEU A 127 -3.58 -12.22 -8.21
C LEU A 127 -3.20 -11.08 -9.19
N ASP A 128 -2.64 -11.43 -10.34
CA ASP A 128 -2.22 -10.46 -11.35
C ASP A 128 -3.39 -9.65 -11.92
N GLU A 129 -4.53 -10.30 -12.17
CA GLU A 129 -5.74 -9.59 -12.62
C GLU A 129 -6.29 -8.64 -11.55
N ARG A 130 -6.24 -9.04 -10.27
CA ARG A 130 -6.73 -8.20 -9.15
C ARG A 130 -5.83 -6.99 -8.93
N ILE A 131 -4.51 -7.18 -9.00
CA ILE A 131 -3.54 -6.08 -9.00
C ILE A 131 -3.79 -5.16 -10.20
N ALA A 132 -3.92 -5.72 -11.40
CA ALA A 132 -4.16 -4.94 -12.61
C ALA A 132 -5.47 -4.14 -12.57
N TRP A 133 -6.51 -4.69 -11.94
CA TRP A 133 -7.80 -4.02 -11.75
C TRP A 133 -7.64 -2.75 -10.89
N HIS A 134 -7.02 -2.85 -9.72
CA HIS A 134 -6.76 -1.69 -8.85
C HIS A 134 -5.83 -0.66 -9.47
N LEU A 135 -4.80 -1.12 -10.18
CA LEU A 135 -3.84 -0.24 -10.81
C LEU A 135 -4.35 0.42 -12.09
N LYS A 136 -5.54 0.07 -12.58
CA LYS A 136 -6.07 0.60 -13.85
C LYS A 136 -6.18 2.13 -13.80
N GLU A 137 -6.85 2.66 -12.78
CA GLU A 137 -7.03 4.12 -12.62
C GLU A 137 -5.71 4.83 -12.35
N TYR A 138 -4.80 4.20 -11.58
CA TYR A 138 -3.47 4.76 -11.34
C TYR A 138 -2.63 4.84 -12.62
N LYS A 139 -2.68 3.81 -13.47
CA LYS A 139 -1.99 3.80 -14.77
C LYS A 139 -2.59 4.81 -15.75
N GLU A 140 -3.91 4.95 -15.77
CA GLU A 140 -4.60 5.96 -16.58
C GLU A 140 -4.22 7.37 -16.13
N TRP A 141 -4.18 7.62 -14.82
CA TRP A 141 -3.74 8.90 -14.26
C TRP A 141 -2.25 9.18 -14.55
N ALA A 142 -1.36 8.20 -14.33
CA ALA A 142 0.06 8.34 -14.60
C ALA A 142 0.32 8.62 -16.09
N GLY A 143 -0.36 7.90 -16.99
CA GLY A 143 -0.29 8.13 -18.42
C GLY A 143 -0.83 9.51 -18.83
N TYR A 144 -1.88 10.00 -18.17
CA TYR A 144 -2.38 11.37 -18.37
C TYR A 144 -1.36 12.43 -17.93
N VAL A 145 -0.71 12.24 -16.78
CA VAL A 145 0.34 13.16 -16.29
C VAL A 145 1.54 13.19 -17.24
N ASP A 146 1.98 12.05 -17.74
CA ASP A 146 3.06 11.96 -18.72
C ASP A 146 2.67 12.64 -20.05
N HIS A 147 1.44 12.42 -20.53
CA HIS A 147 0.91 13.11 -21.71
C HIS A 147 0.88 14.64 -21.54
N VAL A 148 0.48 15.15 -20.38
CA VAL A 148 0.50 16.59 -20.07
C VAL A 148 1.94 17.13 -20.04
N ARG A 149 2.89 16.42 -19.42
CA ARG A 149 4.31 16.83 -19.43
C ARG A 149 4.87 16.88 -20.84
N GLU A 150 4.61 15.85 -21.66
CA GLU A 150 5.06 15.82 -23.05
C GLU A 150 4.44 16.96 -23.85
N THR A 151 3.16 17.25 -23.65
CA THR A 151 2.47 18.38 -24.31
C THR A 151 3.08 19.72 -23.91
N LEU A 152 3.35 19.95 -22.62
CA LEU A 152 3.97 21.18 -22.13
C LEU A 152 5.43 21.34 -22.57
N ASN A 153 6.18 20.25 -22.63
CA ASN A 153 7.58 20.27 -23.07
C ASN A 153 7.73 20.37 -24.61
N ASN A 154 6.72 19.92 -25.35
CA ASN A 154 6.67 20.01 -26.81
C ASN A 154 5.87 21.22 -27.31
N ASP A 155 5.40 22.11 -26.44
CA ASP A 155 4.77 23.38 -26.82
C ASP A 155 5.81 24.51 -26.85
N PRO A 156 6.24 24.98 -28.04
CA PRO A 156 7.23 26.07 -28.17
C PRO A 156 6.66 27.45 -27.78
N SER A 157 5.38 27.55 -27.41
CA SER A 157 4.64 28.82 -27.35
C SER A 157 4.58 29.52 -25.99
N SER A 158 5.37 29.11 -24.99
CA SER A 158 5.59 29.92 -23.78
C SER A 158 6.77 30.91 -23.88
N THR A 159 7.30 31.14 -25.09
CA THR A 159 8.13 32.31 -25.37
C THR A 159 7.24 33.48 -25.81
N ILE A 160 6.59 34.14 -24.85
CA ILE A 160 6.06 35.50 -24.98
C ILE A 160 6.48 36.16 -23.66
N GLY A 161 7.38 37.15 -23.62
CA GLY A 161 7.26 38.44 -24.32
C GLY A 161 6.82 39.46 -23.28
#